data_AF-A0A1I3TJX4-F1
#
_entry.id   AF-A0A1I3TJX4-F1
#
_cell.length_a   1.000
_cell.length_b   1.000
_cell.length_c   1.000
_cell.angle_alpha   90.00
_cell.angle_beta   90.00
_cell.angle_gamma   90.00
#
_symmetry.space_group_name_H-M   'P 1'
#
loop_
_entity.id
_entity.type
_entity.pdbx_description
1 polymer ?
#
loop_
_entity_poly.entity_id
_entity_poly.type
_entity_poly.pdbx_seq_one_letter_code
_entity_poly.pdbx_strand_id
1 'polypeptide(L)'
;SVVVTELEGRRVVVSAGGDGARVWDLATREQIGRPFTAQTDGDTTTVTVTVTEFEGRPVVVSGAAGGDDSTVRVWDLATREQIGQPFTGHTEGVESVVVTELQGRPVVVSGGYDGIRVWDLATREQIGKVFGTPTHGITSMLVTELEGRPVLLTGDFDGRVRVWSLGPPAPASGS
;
A
#
# COMPACT_ATOMS: atom_id res chain seq x y z
N SER A 1 -1.59 0.99 10.81
CA SER A 1 -0.56 1.84 10.15
C SER A 1 -0.86 3.33 10.36
N VAL A 2 0.16 4.19 10.38
CA VAL A 2 0.02 5.66 10.30
C VAL A 2 1.13 6.25 9.42
N VAL A 3 0.86 7.37 8.75
CA VAL A 3 1.84 8.11 7.96
C VAL A 3 1.66 9.61 8.18
N VAL A 4 2.77 10.35 8.26
CA VAL A 4 2.76 11.82 8.32
C VAL A 4 2.93 12.35 6.90
N THR A 5 2.10 13.32 6.53
CA THR A 5 2.17 13.98 5.21
C THR A 5 1.73 15.44 5.33
N GLU A 6 1.65 16.12 4.19
CA GLU A 6 1.13 17.47 4.06
C GLU A 6 -0.20 17.49 3.29
N LEU A 7 -1.15 18.29 3.76
CA LEU A 7 -2.41 18.58 3.08
C LEU A 7 -2.63 20.09 3.14
N GLU A 8 -2.67 20.75 1.98
CA GLU A 8 -2.94 22.19 1.86
C GLU A 8 -2.04 23.06 2.77
N GLY A 9 -0.74 22.77 2.83
CA GLY A 9 0.20 23.53 3.67
C GLY A 9 0.25 23.10 5.14
N ARG A 10 -0.54 22.09 5.55
CA ARG A 10 -0.64 21.63 6.94
C ARG A 10 -0.04 20.24 7.11
N ARG A 11 0.74 20.04 8.17
CA ARG A 11 1.16 18.69 8.58
C ARG A 11 -0.02 17.93 9.15
N VAL A 12 -0.30 16.78 8.55
CA VAL A 12 -1.39 15.88 8.95
C VAL A 12 -0.88 14.47 9.17
N VAL A 13 -1.63 13.69 9.95
CA VAL A 13 -1.44 12.25 10.09
C VAL A 13 -2.57 11.56 9.34
N VAL A 14 -2.24 10.58 8.51
CA VAL A 14 -3.21 9.62 7.98
C VAL A 14 -3.08 8.32 8.75
N SER A 15 -4.17 7.85 9.36
CA SER A 15 -4.20 6.61 10.14
C SER A 15 -5.16 5.60 9.53
N ALA A 16 -4.78 4.33 9.52
CA ALA A 16 -5.69 3.22 9.28
C ALA A 16 -6.71 3.09 10.44
N GLY A 17 -7.87 2.45 10.21
CA GLY A 17 -8.96 2.38 11.19
C GLY A 17 -10.08 1.41 10.80
N GLY A 18 -10.89 1.04 11.81
CA GLY A 18 -11.94 0.00 11.72
C GLY A 18 -13.01 0.23 10.66
N ASP A 19 -13.32 1.48 10.33
CA ASP A 19 -14.33 1.92 9.36
C ASP A 19 -13.72 2.72 8.19
N GLY A 20 -12.39 2.73 8.09
CA GLY A 20 -11.67 3.52 7.10
C GLY A 20 -10.43 4.22 7.63
N ALA A 21 -9.65 4.77 6.69
CA ALA A 21 -8.54 5.65 7.03
C ALA A 21 -9.05 7.04 7.47
N ARG A 22 -8.31 7.74 8.34
CA ARG A 22 -8.66 9.08 8.83
C ARG A 22 -7.50 10.05 8.66
N VAL A 23 -7.81 11.33 8.49
CA VAL A 23 -6.84 12.41 8.50
C VAL A 23 -6.97 13.20 9.80
N TRP A 24 -5.86 13.54 10.42
CA TRP A 24 -5.80 14.31 11.66
C TRP A 24 -4.88 15.51 11.48
N ASP A 25 -5.33 16.68 11.93
CA ASP A 25 -4.44 17.83 12.07
C ASP A 25 -3.44 17.54 13.19
N LEU A 26 -2.14 17.58 12.89
CA LEU A 26 -1.12 17.22 13.87
C LEU A 26 -1.01 18.26 15.00
N ALA A 27 -1.35 19.52 14.73
CA ALA A 27 -1.28 20.60 15.69
C ALA A 27 -2.50 20.61 16.62
N THR A 28 -3.72 20.50 16.08
CA THR A 28 -4.96 20.56 16.87
C THR A 28 -5.39 19.22 17.44
N ARG A 29 -4.90 18.11 16.86
CA ARG A 29 -5.30 16.73 17.16
C ARG A 29 -6.76 16.42 16.80
N GLU A 30 -7.37 17.23 15.95
CA GLU A 30 -8.72 17.03 15.49
C GLU A 30 -8.75 16.24 14.18
N GLN A 31 -9.79 15.42 14.01
CA GLN A 31 -10.02 14.73 12.74
C GLN A 31 -10.45 15.75 11.68
N ILE A 32 -9.83 15.69 10.50
CA ILE A 32 -10.20 16.51 9.35
C ILE A 32 -11.15 15.70 8.47
N GLY A 33 -12.42 16.14 8.41
CA GLY A 33 -13.46 15.58 7.54
C GLY A 33 -13.83 14.13 7.81
N ARG A 34 -14.55 13.50 6.88
CA ARG A 34 -14.98 12.09 7.01
C ARG A 34 -13.82 11.10 6.82
N PRO A 35 -13.92 9.86 7.33
CA PRO A 35 -12.97 8.79 6.97
C PRO A 35 -13.02 8.44 5.47
N PHE A 36 -11.96 7.82 4.97
CA PHE A 36 -11.92 7.14 3.68
C PHE A 36 -12.53 5.76 3.84
N THR A 37 -13.83 5.64 3.57
CA THR A 37 -14.61 4.41 3.80
C THR A 37 -14.97 3.76 2.46
N ALA A 38 -14.54 2.51 2.29
CA ALA A 38 -15.01 1.67 1.20
C ALA A 38 -16.48 1.32 1.41
N GLN A 39 -17.27 1.39 0.34
CA GLN A 39 -18.65 0.90 0.37
C GLN A 39 -18.60 -0.61 0.13
N THR A 40 -18.70 -1.39 1.20
CA THR A 40 -18.69 -2.86 1.18
C THR A 40 -19.84 -3.41 2.00
N ASP A 41 -20.29 -4.62 1.67
CA ASP A 41 -21.45 -5.26 2.32
C ASP A 41 -21.13 -5.84 3.72
N GLY A 42 -19.87 -5.79 4.17
CA GLY A 42 -19.40 -6.33 5.44
C GLY A 42 -18.50 -5.39 6.27
N ASP A 43 -18.10 -5.88 7.44
CA ASP A 43 -17.27 -5.18 8.43
C ASP A 43 -15.81 -5.10 7.96
N THR A 44 -15.56 -4.19 7.02
CA THR A 44 -14.25 -3.94 6.41
C THR A 44 -13.42 -3.01 7.27
N THR A 45 -12.24 -3.49 7.68
CA THR A 45 -11.25 -2.67 8.38
C THR A 45 -10.16 -2.20 7.41
N THR A 46 -9.82 -0.91 7.45
CA THR A 46 -8.56 -0.46 6.86
C THR A 46 -7.44 -0.74 7.83
N VAL A 47 -6.53 -1.66 7.49
CA VAL A 47 -5.43 -2.08 8.39
C VAL A 47 -4.13 -1.35 8.09
N THR A 48 -3.94 -0.95 6.83
CA THR A 48 -2.71 -0.31 6.37
C THR A 48 -2.96 0.87 5.46
N VAL A 49 -2.08 1.86 5.56
CA VAL A 49 -2.11 3.11 4.77
C VAL A 49 -0.69 3.55 4.45
N THR A 50 -0.53 4.17 3.30
CA THR A 50 0.63 4.99 2.92
C THR A 50 0.15 6.19 2.09
N VAL A 51 1.01 7.19 1.91
CA VAL A 51 0.72 8.37 1.09
C VAL A 51 1.81 8.55 0.05
N THR A 52 1.40 8.90 -1.16
CA THR A 52 2.29 9.21 -2.28
C THR A 52 1.72 10.40 -3.06
N GLU A 53 2.53 11.00 -3.92
CA GLU A 53 2.02 11.83 -5.00
C GLU A 53 1.66 10.94 -6.19
N PHE A 54 0.52 11.21 -6.83
CA PHE A 54 0.09 10.56 -8.06
C PHE A 54 -0.72 11.56 -8.89
N GLU A 55 -0.36 11.74 -10.17
CA GLU A 55 -0.97 12.75 -11.07
C GLU A 55 -0.98 14.18 -10.50
N GLY A 56 0.10 14.58 -9.81
CA GLY A 56 0.25 15.95 -9.29
C GLY A 56 -0.56 16.25 -8.02
N ARG A 57 -1.09 15.22 -7.35
CA ARG A 57 -1.87 15.35 -6.11
C ARG A 57 -1.48 14.30 -5.08
N PRO A 58 -1.59 14.62 -3.77
CA PRO A 58 -1.40 13.63 -2.73
C PRO A 58 -2.55 12.63 -2.72
N VAL A 59 -2.23 11.34 -2.68
CA VAL A 59 -3.19 10.25 -2.60
C VAL A 59 -2.87 9.32 -1.43
N VAL A 60 -3.91 8.79 -0.80
CA VAL A 60 -3.81 7.72 0.20
C VAL A 60 -3.93 6.39 -0.53
N VAL A 61 -3.00 5.48 -0.29
CA VAL A 61 -3.13 4.07 -0.68
C VAL A 61 -3.43 3.25 0.57
N SER A 62 -4.52 2.50 0.58
CA SER A 62 -4.99 1.73 1.74
C SER A 62 -5.15 0.26 1.41
N GLY A 63 -4.81 -0.62 2.35
CA GLY A 63 -5.14 -2.05 2.33
C GLY A 63 -6.26 -2.38 3.32
N ALA A 64 -7.20 -3.21 2.88
CA ALA A 64 -8.34 -3.65 3.66
C ALA A 64 -8.18 -5.10 4.15
N ALA A 65 -8.85 -5.40 5.27
CA ALA A 65 -9.04 -6.75 5.77
C ALA A 65 -10.42 -6.89 6.45
N GLY A 66 -10.99 -8.09 6.42
CA GLY A 66 -12.32 -8.38 6.97
C GLY A 66 -13.47 -8.02 6.02
N GLY A 67 -14.70 -8.45 6.36
CA GLY A 67 -15.89 -8.10 5.58
C GLY A 67 -15.86 -8.54 4.11
N ASP A 68 -15.20 -9.66 3.81
CA ASP A 68 -14.88 -10.16 2.46
C ASP A 68 -14.04 -9.20 1.59
N ASP A 69 -13.56 -8.10 2.17
CA ASP A 69 -12.76 -7.11 1.48
C ASP A 69 -11.27 -7.33 1.71
N SER A 70 -10.61 -7.78 0.65
CA SER A 70 -9.16 -7.98 0.59
C SER A 70 -8.53 -7.10 -0.47
N THR A 71 -9.04 -5.88 -0.68
CA THR A 71 -8.58 -5.04 -1.79
C THR A 71 -7.62 -3.93 -1.34
N VAL A 72 -6.84 -3.43 -2.30
CA VAL A 72 -6.10 -2.18 -2.15
C VAL A 72 -6.88 -1.06 -2.84
N ARG A 73 -6.92 0.13 -2.25
CA ARG A 73 -7.62 1.30 -2.81
C ARG A 73 -6.73 2.53 -2.81
N VAL A 74 -7.06 3.45 -3.70
CA VAL A 74 -6.41 4.76 -3.83
C VAL A 74 -7.47 5.82 -3.62
N TRP A 75 -7.15 6.84 -2.84
CA TRP A 75 -8.06 7.92 -2.49
C TRP A 75 -7.38 9.25 -2.74
N ASP A 76 -8.10 10.20 -3.29
CA ASP A 76 -7.67 11.59 -3.30
C ASP A 76 -7.65 12.11 -1.86
N LEU A 77 -6.48 12.56 -1.36
CA LEU A 77 -6.34 12.95 0.04
C LEU A 77 -7.22 14.16 0.39
N ALA A 78 -7.45 15.07 -0.56
CA ALA A 78 -8.20 16.30 -0.35
C ALA A 78 -9.71 16.06 -0.46
N THR A 79 -10.17 15.44 -1.54
CA THR A 79 -11.60 15.24 -1.80
C THR A 79 -12.18 14.05 -1.04
N ARG A 80 -11.33 13.11 -0.62
CA ARG A 80 -11.71 11.83 0.01
C ARG A 80 -12.53 10.93 -0.91
N GLU A 81 -12.38 11.13 -2.22
CA GLU A 81 -13.00 10.27 -3.22
C GLU A 81 -12.04 9.16 -3.61
N GLN A 82 -12.60 7.97 -3.85
CA GLN A 82 -11.81 6.86 -4.37
C GLN A 82 -11.42 7.16 -5.83
N ILE A 83 -10.14 6.99 -6.13
CA ILE A 83 -9.59 7.12 -7.47
C ILE A 83 -9.58 5.74 -8.13
N GLY A 84 -10.44 5.57 -9.13
CA GLY A 84 -10.53 4.36 -9.93
C GLY A 84 -11.08 3.14 -9.17
N GLN A 85 -11.00 1.99 -9.82
CA GLN A 85 -11.40 0.71 -9.22
C GLN A 85 -10.37 0.26 -8.17
N PRO A 86 -10.79 -0.54 -7.16
CA PRO A 86 -9.86 -1.19 -6.26
C PRO A 86 -8.92 -2.13 -7.02
N PHE A 87 -7.71 -2.35 -6.50
CA PHE A 87 -6.87 -3.46 -6.96
C PHE A 87 -7.42 -4.76 -6.37
N THR A 88 -7.89 -5.63 -7.24
CA THR A 88 -8.50 -6.91 -6.88
C THR A 88 -7.57 -8.07 -7.20
N GLY A 89 -7.61 -9.11 -6.36
CA GLY A 89 -6.84 -10.34 -6.58
C GLY A 89 -6.33 -10.94 -5.28
N HIS A 90 -6.08 -10.12 -4.27
CA HIS A 90 -5.83 -10.60 -2.91
C HIS A 90 -7.04 -11.38 -2.39
N THR A 91 -6.78 -12.54 -1.77
CA THR A 91 -7.84 -13.41 -1.21
C THR A 91 -7.85 -13.43 0.32
N GLU A 92 -6.90 -12.73 0.93
CA GLU A 92 -6.73 -12.56 2.37
C GLU A 92 -6.42 -11.09 2.65
N GLY A 93 -6.54 -10.69 3.93
CA GLY A 93 -6.31 -9.32 4.36
C GLY A 93 -4.98 -8.72 3.87
N VAL A 94 -5.04 -7.47 3.41
CA VAL A 94 -3.87 -6.73 2.93
C VAL A 94 -3.23 -5.98 4.07
N GLU A 95 -2.30 -6.65 4.75
CA GLU A 95 -1.67 -6.18 5.99
C GLU A 95 -0.61 -5.09 5.77
N SER A 96 0.00 -5.03 4.58
CA SER A 96 1.04 -4.06 4.29
C SER A 96 0.94 -3.52 2.87
N VAL A 97 1.18 -2.22 2.70
CA VAL A 97 1.27 -1.55 1.40
C VAL A 97 2.43 -0.57 1.39
N VAL A 98 3.15 -0.52 0.27
CA VAL A 98 4.17 0.49 -0.02
C VAL A 98 4.03 0.96 -1.46
N VAL A 99 4.42 2.20 -1.72
CA VAL A 99 4.48 2.75 -3.07
C VAL A 99 5.93 3.00 -3.42
N THR A 100 6.30 2.73 -4.66
CA THR A 100 7.62 3.05 -5.21
C THR A 100 7.49 3.35 -6.71
N GLU A 101 8.59 3.76 -7.32
CA GLU A 101 8.69 3.90 -8.77
C GLU A 101 9.63 2.83 -9.32
N LEU A 102 9.17 2.07 -10.31
CA LEU A 102 9.98 1.09 -11.02
C LEU A 102 10.07 1.52 -12.49
N GLN A 103 11.27 1.91 -12.94
CA GLN A 103 11.51 2.30 -14.34
C GLN A 103 10.58 3.44 -14.82
N GLY A 104 10.36 4.47 -14.01
CA GLY A 104 9.45 5.58 -14.34
C GLY A 104 7.97 5.26 -14.17
N ARG A 105 7.62 4.06 -13.68
CA ARG A 105 6.24 3.62 -13.48
C ARG A 105 5.92 3.62 -11.97
N PRO A 106 4.93 4.39 -11.51
CA PRO A 106 4.48 4.31 -10.13
C PRO A 106 3.82 2.95 -9.89
N VAL A 107 4.26 2.25 -8.85
CA VAL A 107 3.75 0.93 -8.50
C VAL A 107 3.34 0.86 -7.04
N VAL A 108 2.28 0.09 -6.78
CA VAL A 108 1.90 -0.33 -5.44
C VAL A 108 2.41 -1.73 -5.22
N VAL A 109 3.08 -1.97 -4.09
CA VAL A 109 3.38 -3.32 -3.62
C VAL A 109 2.53 -3.57 -2.39
N SER A 110 1.79 -4.67 -2.39
CA SER A 110 0.92 -5.07 -1.28
C SER A 110 1.24 -6.48 -0.83
N GLY A 111 1.12 -6.73 0.47
CA GLY A 111 1.44 -8.00 1.10
C GLY A 111 0.42 -8.39 2.15
N GLY A 112 0.11 -9.67 2.21
CA GLY A 112 -0.81 -10.27 3.19
C GLY A 112 -0.50 -11.75 3.40
N TYR A 113 -1.51 -12.52 3.82
CA TYR A 113 -1.40 -13.98 4.00
C TYR A 113 -1.44 -14.76 2.68
N ASP A 114 -1.93 -14.18 1.59
CA ASP A 114 -1.93 -14.83 0.27
C ASP A 114 -0.68 -14.50 -0.57
N GLY A 115 0.27 -13.75 0.01
CA GLY A 115 1.55 -13.39 -0.62
C GLY A 115 1.67 -11.90 -0.95
N ILE A 116 2.59 -11.61 -1.88
CA ILE A 116 2.98 -10.26 -2.29
C ILE A 116 2.57 -10.06 -3.75
N ARG A 117 1.94 -8.91 -4.01
CA ARG A 117 1.51 -8.48 -5.34
C ARG A 117 2.10 -7.12 -5.67
N VAL A 118 2.37 -6.91 -6.94
CA VAL A 118 2.83 -5.64 -7.50
C VAL A 118 1.78 -5.17 -8.49
N TRP A 119 1.40 -3.91 -8.40
CA TRP A 119 0.36 -3.31 -9.23
C TRP A 119 0.89 -2.06 -9.91
N ASP A 120 0.48 -1.83 -11.14
CA ASP A 120 0.60 -0.51 -11.74
C ASP A 120 -0.43 0.44 -11.11
N LEU A 121 0.04 1.52 -10.50
CA LEU A 121 -0.82 2.52 -9.88
C LEU A 121 -1.73 3.23 -10.90
N ALA A 122 -1.28 3.40 -12.15
CA ALA A 122 -2.03 4.03 -13.22
C ALA A 122 -3.07 3.08 -13.84
N THR A 123 -2.65 1.90 -14.29
CA THR A 123 -3.56 0.98 -15.02
C THR A 123 -4.41 0.10 -14.11
N ARG A 124 -4.02 -0.03 -12.84
CA ARG A 124 -4.65 -0.94 -11.86
C ARG A 124 -4.47 -2.43 -12.16
N GLU A 125 -3.57 -2.76 -13.07
CA GLU A 125 -3.25 -4.14 -13.42
C GLU A 125 -2.15 -4.69 -12.53
N GLN A 126 -2.22 -6.00 -12.24
CA GLN A 126 -1.14 -6.70 -11.57
C GLN A 126 0.06 -6.85 -12.52
N ILE A 127 1.25 -6.51 -12.03
CA ILE A 127 2.52 -6.70 -12.74
C ILE A 127 3.11 -8.04 -12.30
N GLY A 128 3.23 -8.98 -13.25
CA GLY A 128 3.88 -10.26 -13.02
C GLY A 128 3.08 -11.22 -12.13
N LYS A 129 3.79 -12.23 -11.60
CA LYS A 129 3.22 -13.27 -10.75
C LYS A 129 3.29 -12.85 -9.28
N VAL A 130 2.34 -13.35 -8.48
CA VAL A 130 2.40 -13.30 -7.02
C VAL A 130 3.67 -13.99 -6.54
N PHE A 131 4.35 -13.43 -5.54
CA PHE A 131 5.52 -14.04 -4.91
C PHE A 131 5.44 -13.94 -3.39
N GLY A 132 6.29 -14.68 -2.67
CA GLY A 132 6.14 -14.90 -1.23
C GLY A 132 5.60 -16.29 -0.91
N THR A 133 5.65 -16.66 0.37
CA THR A 133 5.12 -17.93 0.86
C THR A 133 3.80 -17.67 1.61
N PRO A 134 2.65 -18.19 1.15
CA PRO A 134 1.33 -17.94 1.76
C PRO A 134 1.18 -18.38 3.23
N THR A 135 2.13 -19.15 3.76
CA THR A 135 2.06 -19.62 5.15
C THR A 135 2.61 -18.62 6.16
N HIS A 136 3.27 -17.55 5.70
CA HIS A 136 3.89 -16.55 6.57
C HIS A 136 3.34 -15.18 6.19
N GLY A 137 2.30 -14.73 6.90
CA GLY A 137 1.64 -13.46 6.63
C GLY A 137 2.63 -12.29 6.67
N ILE A 138 2.64 -11.48 5.60
CA ILE A 138 3.52 -10.34 5.48
C ILE A 138 3.00 -9.21 6.37
N THR A 139 3.76 -8.82 7.39
CA THR A 139 3.34 -7.81 8.38
C THR A 139 3.90 -6.43 8.09
N SER A 140 5.03 -6.36 7.40
CA SER A 140 5.74 -5.11 7.15
C SER A 140 6.51 -5.19 5.84
N MET A 141 6.59 -4.06 5.16
CA MET A 141 7.31 -3.92 3.90
C MET A 141 8.05 -2.59 3.84
N LEU A 142 9.18 -2.60 3.14
CA LEU A 142 9.97 -1.41 2.81
C LEU A 142 10.59 -1.60 1.43
N VAL A 143 10.50 -0.60 0.57
CA VAL A 143 11.32 -0.54 -0.65
C VAL A 143 12.54 0.31 -0.38
N THR A 144 13.70 -0.20 -0.79
CA THR A 144 14.98 0.52 -0.72
C THR A 144 15.84 0.14 -1.92
N GLU A 145 17.00 0.76 -2.06
CA GLU A 145 17.99 0.36 -3.05
C GLU A 145 19.08 -0.51 -2.43
N LEU A 146 19.49 -1.53 -3.16
CA LEU A 146 20.66 -2.36 -2.89
C LEU A 146 21.49 -2.43 -4.16
N GLU A 147 22.74 -1.95 -4.11
CA GLU A 147 23.65 -1.94 -5.26
C GLU A 147 23.06 -1.24 -6.50
N GLY A 148 22.34 -0.13 -6.28
CA GLY A 148 21.71 0.67 -7.34
C GLY A 148 20.47 0.01 -7.96
N ARG A 149 19.86 -0.96 -7.27
CA ARG A 149 18.64 -1.64 -7.73
C ARG A 149 17.54 -1.60 -6.67
N PRO A 150 16.28 -1.38 -7.06
CA PRO A 150 15.16 -1.42 -6.14
C PRO A 150 14.94 -2.85 -5.63
N VAL A 151 14.93 -3.00 -4.31
CA VAL A 151 14.62 -4.23 -3.61
C VAL A 151 13.49 -4.00 -2.61
N LEU A 152 12.66 -5.02 -2.44
CA LEU A 152 11.66 -5.08 -1.39
C LEU A 152 12.22 -5.86 -0.20
N LEU A 153 12.13 -5.26 0.99
CA LEU A 153 12.31 -5.94 2.26
C LEU A 153 10.93 -6.27 2.82
N THR A 154 10.73 -7.51 3.26
CA THR A 154 9.49 -7.93 3.95
C THR A 154 9.80 -8.53 5.30
N GLY A 155 9.04 -8.17 6.31
CA GLY A 155 8.94 -8.89 7.58
C GLY A 155 7.68 -9.75 7.60
N ASP A 156 7.76 -10.96 8.15
CA ASP A 156 6.62 -11.86 8.35
C ASP A 156 6.34 -12.12 9.85
N PHE A 157 5.18 -12.70 10.15
CA PHE A 157 4.76 -13.05 11.52
C PHE A 157 5.72 -14.02 12.26
N ASP A 158 6.54 -14.75 11.51
CA ASP A 158 7.55 -15.67 12.07
C ASP A 158 8.86 -14.96 12.42
N GLY A 159 8.91 -13.63 12.26
CA GLY A 159 10.09 -12.81 12.55
C GLY A 159 11.19 -12.92 11.51
N ARG A 160 10.91 -13.44 10.31
CA ARG A 160 11.88 -13.48 9.23
C ARG A 160 11.84 -12.21 8.41
N VAL A 161 13.03 -11.74 8.03
CA VAL A 161 13.20 -10.69 7.01
C VAL A 161 13.66 -11.34 5.71
N ARG A 162 13.03 -10.99 4.60
CA ARG A 162 13.38 -11.46 3.25
C ARG A 162 13.64 -10.28 2.32
N VAL A 163 14.52 -10.48 1.35
CA VAL A 163 14.86 -9.51 0.30
C VAL A 163 14.37 -10.04 -1.04
N TRP A 164 13.66 -9.21 -1.80
CA TRP A 164 13.12 -9.56 -3.11
C TRP A 164 13.59 -8.54 -4.15
N SER A 165 14.01 -9.02 -5.33
CA SER A 165 14.26 -8.13 -6.48
C SER A 165 12.93 -7.69 -7.07
N LEU A 166 12.74 -6.38 -7.21
CA LEU A 166 11.59 -5.80 -7.93
C LEU A 166 11.92 -5.48 -9.40
N GLY A 167 13.20 -5.52 -9.77
CA GLY A 167 13.66 -5.32 -11.14
C GLY A 167 13.86 -6.64 -11.92
N PRO A 168 14.07 -6.56 -13.24
CA PRO A 168 14.47 -7.71 -14.04
C PRO A 168 15.73 -8.37 -13.44
N PRO A 169 15.91 -9.69 -13.61
CA PRO A 169 17.08 -10.38 -13.10
C PRO A 169 18.37 -9.69 -13.58
N ALA A 170 19.43 -9.74 -12.76
CA ALA A 170 20.73 -9.26 -13.19
C ALA A 170 21.09 -9.86 -14.55
N PRO A 171 21.64 -9.08 -15.50
CA PRO A 171 22.27 -9.69 -16.65
C PRO A 171 23.28 -10.72 -16.13
N ALA A 172 23.23 -11.94 -16.68
CA ALA A 172 24.21 -12.95 -16.35
C ALA A 172 25.58 -12.34 -16.57
N SER A 173 26.43 -12.33 -15.54
CA SER A 173 27.82 -11.93 -15.67
C SER A 173 28.43 -12.78 -16.78
N GLY A 174 28.79 -12.15 -17.90
CA GLY A 174 29.49 -12.83 -18.98
C GLY A 174 30.78 -13.42 -18.45
N SER A 175 30.98 -14.71 -18.70
CA SER A 175 32.22 -15.43 -18.44
C SER A 175 33.34 -14.98 -19.38
#